data_AF-A0A9E4L0I4-F1
#
_entry.id   AF-A0A9E4L0I4-F1
#
_cell.length_a   1.000
_cell.length_b   1.000
_cell.length_c   1.000
_cell.angle_alpha   90.00
_cell.angle_beta   90.00
_cell.angle_gamma   90.00
#
_symmetry.space_group_name_H-M   'P 1'
#
loop_
_entity.id
_entity.type
_entity.pdbx_description
1 polymer ?
#
loop_
_entity_poly.entity_id
_entity_poly.type
_entity_poly.pdbx_seq_one_letter_code
_entity_poly.pdbx_strand_id
1 'polypeptide(L)'
;MRNVAYTRILDRLLFTAIVVGILLAAYGGLRYLDLSNQLTANPAAQIHQEGGEVELESKSEAHGLMAADLERRRLVAEQHNMMIAGGAGLALLGLGWLGYDILRTRRRKVESSAEST
;
A
#
# COMPACT_ATOMS: atom_id res chain seq x y z
N MET A 1 -39.65 1.57 3.54
CA MET A 1 -38.73 2.46 2.78
C MET A 1 -37.31 2.57 3.36
N ARG A 2 -37.09 2.60 4.69
CA ARG A 2 -35.73 2.72 5.28
C ARG A 2 -34.70 1.67 4.79
N ASN A 3 -35.07 0.39 4.71
CA ASN A 3 -34.13 -0.68 4.33
C ASN A 3 -33.54 -0.59 2.91
N VAL A 4 -34.26 0.04 1.96
CA VAL A 4 -33.80 0.17 0.57
C VAL A 4 -32.76 1.30 0.42
N ALA A 5 -32.80 2.31 1.30
CA ALA A 5 -31.81 3.39 1.30
C ALA A 5 -30.46 2.90 1.87
N TYR A 6 -30.49 2.12 2.96
CA TYR A 6 -29.27 1.59 3.59
C TYR A 6 -28.50 0.65 2.65
N THR A 7 -29.19 -0.22 1.92
CA THR A 7 -28.55 -1.15 0.98
C THR A 7 -27.84 -0.45 -0.16
N ARG A 8 -28.43 0.61 -0.74
CA ARG A 8 -27.78 1.42 -1.78
C ARG A 8 -26.56 2.19 -1.26
N ILE A 9 -26.64 2.73 -0.04
CA ILE A 9 -25.50 3.42 0.58
C ILE A 9 -24.36 2.44 0.84
N LEU A 10 -24.67 1.24 1.34
CA LEU A 10 -23.69 0.21 1.63
C LEU A 10 -22.98 -0.30 0.37
N ASP A 11 -23.72 -0.50 -0.74
CA ASP A 11 -23.12 -0.88 -2.03
C ASP A 11 -22.16 0.19 -2.54
N ARG A 12 -22.53 1.47 -2.41
CA ARG A 12 -21.66 2.60 -2.78
C ARG A 12 -20.41 2.64 -1.92
N LEU A 13 -20.54 2.43 -0.60
CA LEU A 13 -19.40 2.41 0.31
C LEU A 13 -18.43 1.27 -0.02
N LEU A 14 -18.94 0.07 -0.32
CA LEU A 14 -18.11 -1.07 -0.69
C LEU A 14 -17.42 -0.86 -2.04
N PHE A 15 -18.15 -0.31 -3.02
CA PHE A 15 -17.56 0.04 -4.31
C PHE A 15 -16.45 1.09 -4.15
N THR A 16 -16.70 2.16 -3.38
CA THR A 16 -15.68 3.17 -3.08
C THR A 16 -14.48 2.56 -2.36
N ALA A 17 -14.69 1.65 -1.39
CA ALA A 17 -13.60 0.97 -0.68
C ALA A 17 -12.73 0.12 -1.63
N ILE A 18 -13.34 -0.57 -2.59
CA ILE A 18 -12.63 -1.31 -3.64
C ILE A 18 -11.81 -0.35 -4.50
N VAL A 19 -12.41 0.73 -5.01
CA VAL A 19 -11.70 1.72 -5.85
C VAL A 19 -10.53 2.35 -5.08
N VAL A 20 -10.76 2.78 -3.84
CA VAL A 20 -9.71 3.34 -2.97
C VAL A 20 -8.61 2.30 -2.70
N GLY A 21 -8.99 1.04 -2.48
CA GLY A 21 -8.03 -0.05 -2.28
C GLY A 21 -7.14 -0.29 -3.50
N ILE A 22 -7.71 -0.26 -4.72
CA ILE A 22 -6.94 -0.35 -5.98
C ILE A 22 -5.96 0.81 -6.10
N LEU A 23 -6.43 2.03 -5.86
CA LEU A 23 -5.59 3.23 -5.97
C LEU A 23 -4.44 3.20 -4.95
N LEU A 24 -4.71 2.80 -3.70
CA LEU A 24 -3.68 2.65 -2.67
C LEU A 24 -2.67 1.55 -3.00
N ALA A 25 -3.14 0.39 -3.49
CA ALA A 25 -2.28 -0.71 -3.90
C ALA A 25 -1.36 -0.30 -5.05
N ALA A 26 -1.92 0.35 -6.08
CA ALA A 26 -1.17 0.85 -7.22
C ALA A 26 -0.16 1.95 -6.82
N TYR A 27 -0.60 2.93 -6.02
CA TYR A 27 0.26 4.01 -5.55
C TYR A 27 1.41 3.49 -4.68
N GLY A 28 1.10 2.66 -3.67
CA GLY A 28 2.10 2.06 -2.78
C GLY A 28 3.09 1.18 -3.55
N GLY A 29 2.61 0.38 -4.51
CA GLY A 29 3.45 -0.46 -5.36
C GLY A 29 4.39 0.35 -6.26
N LEU A 30 3.86 1.35 -6.98
CA LEU A 30 4.67 2.20 -7.86
C LEU A 30 5.71 3.00 -7.05
N ARG A 31 5.31 3.58 -5.92
CA ARG A 31 6.23 4.35 -5.09
C ARG A 31 7.29 3.47 -4.42
N TYR A 32 6.93 2.25 -4.02
CA TYR A 32 7.89 1.28 -3.51
C TYR A 32 8.96 0.94 -4.56
N LEU A 33 8.57 0.71 -5.82
CA LEU A 33 9.52 0.44 -6.91
C LEU A 33 10.45 1.62 -7.15
N ASP A 34 9.93 2.84 -7.15
CA ASP A 34 10.75 4.04 -7.32
C ASP A 34 11.75 4.21 -6.17
N LEU A 35 11.30 4.03 -4.92
CA LEU A 35 12.17 4.08 -3.73
C LEU A 35 13.22 2.97 -3.74
N SER A 36 12.88 1.76 -4.19
CA SER A 36 13.84 0.67 -4.39
C SER A 36 14.94 1.06 -5.37
N ASN A 37 14.56 1.65 -6.52
CA ASN A 37 15.53 2.10 -7.52
C ASN A 37 16.46 3.20 -6.96
N GLN A 38 15.91 4.15 -6.21
CA GLN A 38 16.69 5.19 -5.53
C GLN A 38 17.63 4.61 -4.47
N LEU A 39 17.21 3.57 -3.75
CA LEU A 39 18.05 2.86 -2.78
C LEU A 39 19.24 2.18 -3.45
N THR A 40 19.01 1.51 -4.57
CA THR A 40 20.07 0.83 -5.34
C THR A 40 21.05 1.82 -5.96
N ALA A 41 20.58 3.01 -6.34
CA ALA A 41 21.41 4.08 -6.87
C ALA A 41 22.19 4.85 -5.79
N ASN A 42 21.92 4.64 -4.50
CA ASN A 42 22.58 5.38 -3.42
C ASN A 42 24.02 4.84 -3.16
N PRO A 43 25.06 5.69 -3.21
CA PRO A 43 26.45 5.27 -3.01
C PRO A 43 26.71 4.65 -1.63
N ALA A 44 25.98 5.05 -0.58
CA ALA A 44 26.09 4.41 0.75
C ALA A 44 25.58 2.97 0.77
N ALA A 45 24.65 2.60 -0.12
CA ALA A 45 24.18 1.23 -0.24
C ALA A 45 25.22 0.32 -0.92
N GLN A 46 25.98 0.85 -1.88
CA GLN A 46 27.08 0.12 -2.54
C GLN A 46 28.21 -0.18 -1.56
N ILE A 47 28.60 0.80 -0.74
CA ILE A 47 29.62 0.63 0.31
C ILE A 47 29.21 -0.44 1.34
N HIS A 48 27.94 -0.48 1.75
CA HIS A 48 27.42 -1.50 2.67
C HIS A 48 27.33 -2.90 2.04
N GLN A 49 27.12 -2.99 0.72
CA GLN A 49 27.03 -4.28 0.01
C GLN A 49 28.41 -4.90 -0.27
N GLU A 50 29.43 -4.07 -0.50
CA GLU A 50 30.80 -4.53 -0.77
C GLU A 50 31.61 -4.83 0.50
N GLY A 51 31.08 -4.52 1.70
CA GLY A 51 31.76 -4.79 2.97
C GLY A 51 33.08 -4.03 3.15
N GLY A 52 33.32 -2.99 2.34
CA GLY A 52 34.56 -2.24 2.33
C GLY A 52 34.66 -1.27 3.51
N GLU A 53 35.74 -1.37 4.28
CA GLU A 53 36.19 -0.26 5.12
C GLU A 53 36.56 0.90 4.19
N VAL A 54 35.76 1.96 4.21
CA VAL A 54 36.08 3.18 3.48
C VAL A 54 37.12 3.94 4.30
N GLU A 55 38.38 3.92 3.86
CA GLU A 55 39.39 4.87 4.32
C GLU A 55 38.97 6.26 3.86
N LEU A 56 38.52 7.08 4.80
CA LEU A 56 38.12 8.47 4.55
C LEU A 56 39.37 9.35 4.66
N GLU A 57 39.93 9.76 3.53
CA GLU A 57 41.13 10.63 3.50
C GLU A 57 40.81 12.08 3.89
N SER A 58 39.56 12.52 3.76
CA SER A 58 39.15 13.90 4.09
C SER A 58 37.87 14.02 4.93
N LYS A 59 37.79 15.10 5.74
CA LYS A 59 36.56 15.47 6.46
C LYS A 59 35.37 15.71 5.52
N SER A 60 35.63 16.19 4.30
CA SER A 60 34.60 16.44 3.29
C SER A 60 33.94 15.14 2.83
N GLU A 61 34.72 14.10 2.58
CA GLU A 61 34.20 12.78 2.21
C GLU A 61 33.43 12.14 3.35
N ALA A 62 33.90 12.30 4.59
CA ALA A 62 33.16 11.84 5.77
C ALA A 62 31.76 12.47 5.88
N HIS A 63 31.64 13.78 5.62
CA HIS A 63 30.34 14.46 5.59
C HIS A 63 29.46 13.99 4.42
N GLY A 64 30.03 13.72 3.24
CA GLY A 64 29.32 13.18 2.10
C GLY A 64 28.75 11.78 2.37
N LEU A 65 29.53 10.89 2.98
CA LEU A 65 29.08 9.55 3.36
C LEU A 65 27.97 9.60 4.41
N MET A 66 28.11 10.49 5.41
CA MET A 66 27.13 10.65 6.47
C MET A 66 25.78 11.16 5.95
N ALA A 67 25.80 12.10 4.99
CA ALA A 67 24.60 12.57 4.30
C ALA A 67 23.93 11.44 3.49
N ALA A 68 24.74 10.63 2.81
CA ALA A 68 24.23 9.49 2.03
C ALA A 68 23.59 8.40 2.90
N ASP A 69 24.12 8.10 4.10
CA ASP A 69 23.50 7.15 5.04
C ASP A 69 22.19 7.71 5.65
N LEU A 70 22.15 9.00 5.97
CA LEU A 70 20.91 9.67 6.40
C LEU A 70 19.82 9.57 5.33
N GLU A 71 20.18 9.82 4.07
CA GLU A 71 19.26 9.69 2.94
C GLU A 71 18.80 8.24 2.77
N ARG A 72 19.71 7.27 2.86
CA ARG A 72 19.38 5.85 2.81
C ARG A 72 18.35 5.46 3.87
N ARG A 73 18.54 5.89 5.12
CA ARG A 73 17.58 5.60 6.22
C ARG A 73 16.21 6.19 5.95
N ARG A 74 16.13 7.40 5.39
CA ARG A 74 14.86 8.03 5.01
C ARG A 74 14.17 7.24 3.91
N LEU A 75 14.88 6.89 2.86
CA LEU A 75 14.33 6.11 1.74
C LEU A 75 13.83 4.73 2.20
N VAL A 76 14.56 4.05 3.11
CA VAL A 76 14.11 2.77 3.69
C VAL A 76 12.84 2.94 4.52
N ALA A 77 12.76 3.98 5.35
CA ALA A 77 11.56 4.26 6.15
C ALA A 77 10.35 4.57 5.24
N GLU A 78 10.55 5.36 4.20
CA GLU A 78 9.52 5.67 3.22
C GLU A 78 9.08 4.42 2.45
N GLN A 79 10.03 3.57 2.05
CA GLN A 79 9.75 2.31 1.37
C GLN A 79 8.88 1.39 2.24
N HIS A 80 9.18 1.28 3.54
CA HIS A 80 8.36 0.51 4.48
C HIS A 80 6.94 1.08 4.60
N ASN A 81 6.81 2.40 4.69
CA ASN A 81 5.50 3.06 4.71
C ASN A 81 4.70 2.81 3.43
N MET A 82 5.34 2.79 2.26
CA MET A 82 4.68 2.49 0.99
C MET A 82 4.26 1.02 0.89
N MET A 83 5.04 0.09 1.46
CA MET A 83 4.65 -1.31 1.58
C MET A 83 3.41 -1.47 2.46
N ILE A 84 3.34 -0.75 3.59
CA ILE A 84 2.15 -0.73 4.46
C ILE A 84 0.95 -0.15 3.70
N ALA A 85 1.12 0.99 3.02
CA ALA A 85 0.04 1.63 2.27
C ALA A 85 -0.49 0.73 1.15
N GLY A 86 0.41 0.08 0.40
CA GLY A 86 0.03 -0.88 -0.63
C GLY A 86 -0.70 -2.10 -0.06
N GLY A 87 -0.18 -2.67 1.03
CA GLY A 87 -0.81 -3.78 1.75
C GLY A 87 -2.19 -3.44 2.31
N ALA A 88 -2.36 -2.23 2.86
CA ALA A 88 -3.65 -1.73 3.31
C ALA A 88 -4.64 -1.60 2.14
N GLY A 89 -4.17 -1.15 0.97
CA GLY A 89 -4.97 -1.11 -0.25
C GLY A 89 -5.49 -2.50 -0.66
N LEU A 90 -4.63 -3.52 -0.62
CA LEU A 90 -5.00 -4.91 -0.89
C LEU A 90 -5.99 -5.47 0.16
N ALA A 91 -5.81 -5.13 1.44
CA ALA A 91 -6.74 -5.54 2.49
C ALA A 91 -8.13 -4.92 2.29
N LEU A 92 -8.20 -3.62 1.95
CA LEU A 92 -9.47 -2.93 1.63
C LEU A 92 -10.16 -3.54 0.41
N LEU A 93 -9.40 -3.90 -0.62
CA LEU A 93 -9.91 -4.62 -1.78
C LEU A 93 -10.54 -5.96 -1.41
N GLY A 94 -9.83 -6.78 -0.63
CA GLY A 94 -10.32 -8.08 -0.20
C GLY A 94 -11.58 -7.97 0.66
N LEU A 95 -11.58 -7.07 1.64
CA LEU A 95 -12.73 -6.85 2.52
C LEU A 95 -13.92 -6.23 1.78
N GLY A 96 -13.68 -5.29 0.87
CA GLY A 96 -14.72 -4.67 0.06
C GLY A 96 -15.41 -5.67 -0.87
N TRP A 97 -14.63 -6.54 -1.52
CA TRP A 97 -15.18 -7.62 -2.34
C TRP A 97 -15.94 -8.64 -1.49
N LEU A 98 -15.33 -9.15 -0.42
CA LEU A 98 -15.96 -10.17 0.43
C LEU A 98 -17.26 -9.65 1.06
N GLY A 99 -17.27 -8.39 1.51
CA GLY A 99 -18.47 -7.71 1.98
C GLY A 99 -19.57 -7.62 0.92
N TYR A 100 -19.21 -7.25 -0.31
CA TYR A 100 -20.15 -7.18 -1.43
C TYR A 100 -20.77 -8.54 -1.76
N ASP A 101 -19.97 -9.61 -1.75
CA ASP A 101 -20.45 -10.97 -2.05
C ASP A 101 -21.43 -11.50 -0.99
N ILE A 102 -21.14 -11.26 0.29
CA ILE A 102 -22.03 -11.60 1.40
C ILE A 102 -23.37 -10.86 1.27
N LEU A 103 -23.33 -9.56 0.97
CA LEU A 103 -24.55 -8.75 0.80
C LEU A 103 -25.40 -9.21 -0.38
N ARG A 104 -24.75 -9.51 -1.50
CA ARG A 104 -25.42 -10.03 -2.69
C ARG A 104 -26.12 -11.36 -2.40
N THR A 105 -25.43 -12.27 -1.71
CA THR A 105 -25.97 -13.57 -1.32
C THR A 105 -27.18 -13.43 -0.39
N ARG A 106 -27.10 -12.52 0.59
CA ARG A 106 -28.24 -12.24 1.50
C ARG A 106 -29.45 -11.67 0.76
N ARG A 107 -29.28 -10.77 -0.21
CA ARG A 107 -30.39 -10.22 -1.00
C ARG A 107 -31.13 -11.31 -1.79
N ARG A 108 -30.37 -12.16 -2.50
CA ARG A 108 -30.94 -13.28 -3.26
C ARG A 108 -31.80 -14.21 -2.40
N LYS A 109 -31.33 -14.50 -1.18
CA LYS A 109 -32.06 -15.38 -0.25
C LYS A 109 -33.39 -14.78 0.21
N VAL A 110 -33.46 -13.46 0.38
CA VAL A 110 -34.70 -12.77 0.75
C VAL A 110 -35.69 -12.74 -0.42
N GLU A 111 -35.20 -12.45 -1.63
CA GLU A 111 -36.03 -12.42 -2.85
C GLU A 111 -36.64 -13.81 -3.13
N SER A 112 -35.86 -14.88 -3.04
CA SER A 112 -36.36 -16.25 -3.26
C SER A 112 -37.43 -16.69 -2.25
N SER A 113 -37.35 -16.20 -1.00
CA SER A 113 -38.35 -16.53 0.03
C SER A 113 -39.66 -15.76 -0.14
N ALA A 114 -39.61 -14.59 -0.80
CA ALA A 114 -40.80 -13.79 -1.09
C ALA A 114 -41.61 -14.33 -2.29
N GLU A 115 -40.96 -15.03 -3.23
CA GLU A 115 -41.65 -15.68 -4.35
C GLU A 115 -42.30 -17.03 -3.99
N SER A 116 -41.90 -17.64 -2.86
CA SER A 116 -42.42 -18.93 -2.38
C SER A 116 -43.66 -18.84 -1.47
N THR A 117 -44.20 -17.64 -1.24
CA THR A 117 -45.38 -17.35 -0.40
C THR A 117 -46.47 -16.70 -1.22
#